data_AF-H6MTI3-F1
#
_entry.id   AF-H6MTI3-F1
#
_cell.length_a   1.000
_cell.length_b   1.000
_cell.length_c   1.000
_cell.angle_alpha   90.00
_cell.angle_beta   90.00
_cell.angle_gamma   90.00
#
_symmetry.space_group_name_H-M   'P 1'
#
loop_
_entity.id
_entity.type
_entity.pdbx_description
1 polymer ?
#
loop_
_entity_poly.entity_id
_entity_poly.type
_entity_poly.pdbx_seq_one_letter_code
_entity_poly.pdbx_strand_id
1 'polypeptide(L)'
;MLTMHEHTPPLTFCNPSAFAFDSETAIALLADMHIRKAIERGDFDDLPGSGQPLDLSDADDPDWWLKRFMKREGLVFLPPSIQLRKDDAALDEQLDRLSNEKAVRREIAQFNDRVMHARLQLPSGPPLITMPRDTEATVAAWAERKAARSAEARSMPRQEAKAQKRSRRGIFGKAGRRHH
;
A
#
# COMPACT_ATOMS: atom_id res chain seq x y z
N MET A 1 -46.63 -42.97 -34.80
CA MET A 1 -46.18 -41.57 -34.86
C MET A 1 -45.67 -41.21 -33.46
N LEU A 2 -44.36 -41.39 -33.22
CA LEU A 2 -43.69 -41.10 -31.95
C LEU A 2 -42.46 -40.25 -32.28
N THR A 3 -42.49 -39.01 -31.83
CA THR A 3 -41.43 -38.01 -32.04
C THR A 3 -40.22 -38.37 -31.19
N MET A 4 -39.09 -38.67 -31.84
CA MET A 4 -37.77 -38.76 -31.20
C MET A 4 -37.37 -37.35 -30.73
N HIS A 5 -37.37 -37.12 -29.42
CA HIS A 5 -36.65 -35.98 -28.84
C HIS A 5 -35.18 -36.37 -28.75
N GLU A 6 -34.35 -35.77 -29.61
CA GLU A 6 -32.91 -35.86 -29.47
C GLU A 6 -32.49 -35.11 -28.19
N HIS A 7 -32.02 -35.87 -27.21
CA HIS A 7 -31.47 -35.33 -25.98
C HIS A 7 -30.01 -34.96 -26.23
N THR A 8 -29.75 -33.73 -26.64
CA THR A 8 -28.39 -33.19 -26.72
C THR A 8 -27.82 -33.15 -25.30
N PRO A 9 -26.77 -33.92 -24.96
CA PRO A 9 -26.16 -33.80 -23.65
C PRO A 9 -25.55 -32.39 -23.52
N PRO A 10 -25.70 -31.70 -22.36
CA PRO A 10 -25.16 -30.36 -22.20
C PRO A 10 -23.63 -30.41 -22.33
N LEU A 11 -23.08 -29.36 -22.96
CA LEU A 11 -21.66 -29.14 -23.15
C LEU A 11 -20.90 -29.53 -21.88
N THR A 12 -20.10 -30.59 -22.00
CA THR A 12 -19.18 -31.04 -20.98
C THR A 12 -18.34 -29.82 -20.59
N PHE A 13 -18.49 -29.37 -19.35
CA PHE A 13 -17.58 -28.41 -18.77
C PHE A 13 -16.23 -29.13 -18.69
N CYS A 14 -15.38 -28.97 -19.71
CA CYS A 14 -14.00 -29.41 -19.63
C CYS A 14 -13.36 -28.51 -18.59
N ASN A 15 -13.32 -28.96 -17.33
CA ASN A 15 -12.59 -28.26 -16.30
C ASN A 15 -11.09 -28.46 -16.61
N PRO A 16 -10.35 -27.41 -17.02
CA PRO A 16 -8.92 -27.55 -17.35
C PRO A 16 -8.09 -27.94 -16.12
N SER A 17 -8.65 -27.81 -14.91
CA SER A 17 -8.04 -28.24 -13.65
C SER A 17 -8.22 -29.74 -13.36
N ALA A 18 -8.82 -30.52 -14.27
CA ALA A 18 -9.05 -31.95 -14.07
C ALA A 18 -7.76 -32.80 -14.09
N PHE A 19 -6.64 -32.26 -14.59
CA PHE A 19 -5.30 -32.80 -14.33
C PHE A 19 -4.68 -32.00 -13.20
N ALA A 20 -4.98 -32.38 -11.96
CA ALA A 20 -4.28 -31.87 -10.80
C ALA A 20 -2.83 -32.37 -10.83
N PHE A 21 -1.93 -31.62 -11.46
CA PHE A 21 -0.55 -31.65 -10.98
C PHE A 21 -0.61 -31.13 -9.56
N ASP A 22 -0.20 -31.95 -8.61
CA ASP A 22 -0.04 -31.51 -7.24
C ASP A 22 0.94 -30.33 -7.23
N SER A 23 0.43 -29.13 -6.93
CA SER A 23 1.21 -27.90 -6.95
C SER A 23 2.36 -27.96 -5.95
N GLU A 24 2.17 -28.71 -4.86
CA GLU A 24 3.20 -28.95 -3.86
C GLU A 24 4.36 -29.77 -4.46
N THR A 25 4.06 -30.86 -5.16
CA THR A 25 5.05 -31.66 -5.91
C THR A 25 5.76 -30.84 -7.01
N ALA A 26 5.02 -30.02 -7.76
CA ALA A 26 5.61 -29.18 -8.80
C ALA A 26 6.61 -28.15 -8.23
N ILE A 27 6.27 -27.53 -7.09
CA ILE A 27 7.16 -26.60 -6.38
C ILE A 27 8.42 -27.33 -5.90
N ALA A 28 8.28 -28.52 -5.31
CA ALA A 28 9.41 -29.31 -4.84
C ALA A 28 10.37 -29.68 -5.98
N LEU A 29 9.85 -30.19 -7.11
CA LEU A 29 10.67 -30.54 -8.27
C LEU A 29 11.39 -29.34 -8.89
N LEU A 30 10.71 -28.19 -8.93
CA LEU A 30 11.32 -26.96 -9.42
C LEU A 30 12.45 -26.50 -8.49
N ALA A 31 12.21 -26.51 -7.17
CA ALA A 31 13.22 -26.18 -6.16
C ALA A 31 14.45 -27.09 -6.28
N ASP A 32 14.25 -28.41 -6.37
CA ASP A 32 15.32 -29.40 -6.54
C ASP A 32 16.15 -29.13 -7.81
N MET A 33 15.49 -28.82 -8.93
CA MET A 33 16.19 -28.46 -10.17
C MET A 33 17.04 -27.19 -9.97
N HIS A 34 16.51 -26.16 -9.31
CA HIS A 34 17.24 -24.93 -9.05
C HIS A 34 18.44 -25.14 -8.13
N ILE A 35 18.27 -25.91 -7.05
CA ILE A 35 19.35 -26.26 -6.11
C ILE A 35 20.47 -26.98 -6.87
N ARG A 36 20.14 -27.99 -7.69
CA ARG A 36 21.14 -28.73 -8.46
C ARG A 36 21.93 -27.83 -9.41
N LYS A 37 21.24 -26.94 -10.15
CA LYS A 37 21.90 -25.98 -11.05
C LYS A 37 22.81 -25.00 -10.32
N ALA A 38 22.42 -24.56 -9.12
CA ALA A 38 23.26 -23.67 -8.29
C ALA A 38 24.50 -24.40 -7.76
N ILE A 39 24.36 -25.68 -7.36
CA ILE A 39 25.50 -26.53 -6.98
C ILE A 39 26.45 -26.72 -8.17
N GLU A 40 25.95 -27.04 -9.36
CA GLU A 40 26.79 -27.23 -10.56
C GLU A 40 27.57 -25.97 -10.95
N ARG A 41 27.07 -24.78 -10.61
CA ARG A 41 27.72 -23.49 -10.85
C ARG A 41 28.71 -23.07 -9.78
N GLY A 42 28.74 -23.76 -8.65
CA GLY A 42 29.52 -23.34 -7.48
C GLY A 42 28.93 -22.10 -6.81
N ASP A 43 27.63 -21.81 -6.95
CA ASP A 43 26.99 -20.63 -6.32
C ASP A 43 27.02 -20.73 -4.77
N PHE A 44 27.30 -21.92 -4.23
CA PHE A 44 27.49 -22.19 -2.80
C PHE A 44 28.96 -22.25 -2.37
N ASP A 45 29.91 -22.12 -3.30
CA ASP A 45 31.34 -22.05 -3.00
C ASP A 45 31.68 -20.63 -2.51
N ASP A 46 32.59 -20.50 -1.53
CA ASP A 46 33.08 -19.22 -0.98
C ASP A 46 32.00 -18.27 -0.43
N LEU A 47 30.91 -18.81 0.15
CA LEU A 47 29.88 -17.99 0.78
C LEU A 47 30.46 -17.09 1.89
N PRO A 48 29.98 -15.84 2.01
CA PRO A 48 30.39 -14.96 3.09
C PRO A 48 29.99 -15.57 4.45
N GLY A 49 30.98 -15.79 5.30
CA GLY A 49 30.79 -16.46 6.59
C GLY A 49 30.94 -18.00 6.55
N SER A 50 31.34 -18.58 5.42
CA SER A 50 31.71 -19.99 5.34
C SER A 50 32.80 -20.35 6.35
N GLY A 51 32.61 -21.46 7.06
CA GLY A 51 33.53 -21.94 8.10
C GLY A 51 33.51 -21.17 9.43
N GLN A 52 32.77 -20.06 9.54
CA GLN A 52 32.57 -19.35 10.81
C GLN A 52 31.46 -20.03 11.63
N PRO A 53 31.57 -20.06 12.97
CA PRO A 53 30.51 -20.58 13.83
C PRO A 53 29.24 -19.75 13.66
N LEU A 54 28.09 -20.42 13.50
CA LEU A 54 26.80 -19.75 13.46
C LEU A 54 26.42 -19.27 14.85
N ASP A 55 26.08 -17.99 14.96
CA ASP A 55 25.47 -17.44 16.16
C ASP A 55 23.99 -17.85 16.19
N LEU A 56 23.65 -18.80 17.07
CA LEU A 56 22.32 -19.39 17.23
C LEU A 56 21.67 -18.99 18.57
N SER A 57 22.03 -17.83 19.13
CA SER A 57 21.49 -17.34 20.41
C SER A 57 19.95 -17.33 20.47
N ASP A 58 19.30 -17.13 19.33
CA ASP A 58 17.85 -16.97 19.21
C ASP A 58 17.17 -18.23 18.64
N ALA A 59 17.90 -19.35 18.51
CA ALA A 59 17.41 -20.55 17.81
C ALA A 59 16.23 -21.27 18.50
N ASP A 60 15.93 -20.93 19.75
CA ASP A 60 14.73 -21.40 20.46
C ASP A 60 13.43 -20.87 19.82
N ASP A 61 13.49 -19.80 19.03
CA ASP A 61 12.37 -19.23 18.30
C ASP A 61 12.24 -19.89 16.90
N PRO A 62 11.12 -20.55 16.55
CA PRO A 62 11.00 -21.21 15.24
C PRO A 62 11.16 -20.26 14.04
N ASP A 63 10.91 -18.96 14.22
CA ASP A 63 11.03 -17.93 13.19
C ASP A 63 12.38 -17.17 13.26
N TRP A 64 13.37 -17.67 14.01
CA TRP A 64 14.65 -16.99 14.24
C TRP A 64 15.34 -16.57 12.92
N TRP A 65 15.35 -17.45 11.93
CA TRP A 65 15.98 -17.23 10.64
C TRP A 65 15.24 -16.15 9.83
N LEU A 66 13.91 -16.13 9.89
CA LEU A 66 13.05 -15.15 9.21
C LEU A 66 13.21 -13.76 9.85
N LYS A 67 13.19 -13.69 11.18
CA LYS A 67 13.43 -12.43 11.93
C LYS A 67 14.81 -11.85 11.61
N ARG A 68 15.84 -12.70 11.50
CA ARG A 68 17.21 -12.28 11.16
C ARG A 68 17.31 -11.81 9.71
N PHE A 69 16.65 -12.51 8.78
CA PHE A 69 16.54 -12.09 7.39
C PHE A 69 15.86 -10.73 7.27
N MET A 70 14.70 -10.58 7.91
CA MET A 70 13.97 -9.32 7.96
C MET A 70 14.80 -8.17 8.54
N LYS A 71 15.53 -8.41 9.63
CA LYS A 71 16.42 -7.41 10.25
C LYS A 71 17.58 -7.03 9.33
N ARG A 72 18.18 -7.99 8.63
CA ARG A 72 19.31 -7.77 7.70
C ARG A 72 18.87 -6.97 6.47
N GLU A 73 17.74 -7.35 5.88
CA GLU A 73 17.21 -6.72 4.66
C GLU A 73 16.36 -5.46 4.94
N GLY A 74 16.13 -5.12 6.21
CA GLY A 74 15.29 -3.99 6.61
C GLY A 74 13.79 -4.18 6.28
N LEU A 75 13.34 -5.43 6.12
CA LEU A 75 11.97 -5.75 5.76
C LEU A 75 11.08 -5.78 7.01
N VAL A 76 10.10 -4.89 7.08
CA VAL A 76 9.08 -4.89 8.14
C VAL A 76 7.84 -5.60 7.62
N PHE A 77 7.62 -6.84 8.04
CA PHE A 77 6.37 -7.56 7.78
C PHE A 77 5.37 -7.18 8.87
N LEU A 78 4.39 -6.34 8.52
CA LEU A 78 3.30 -5.98 9.42
C LEU A 78 2.13 -6.93 9.19
N PRO A 79 1.51 -7.46 10.25
CA PRO A 79 0.22 -8.12 10.13
C PRO A 79 -0.77 -7.22 9.39
N PRO A 80 -1.68 -7.77 8.56
CA PRO A 80 -2.63 -6.98 7.78
C PRO A 80 -3.39 -5.93 8.59
N SER A 81 -3.74 -6.25 9.85
CA SER A 81 -4.43 -5.33 10.76
C SER A 81 -3.61 -4.10 11.14
N ILE A 82 -2.29 -4.24 11.29
CA ILE A 82 -1.39 -3.13 11.60
C ILE A 82 -1.08 -2.31 10.34
N GLN A 83 -0.88 -2.97 9.21
CA GLN A 83 -0.67 -2.30 7.93
C GLN A 83 -1.86 -1.43 7.56
N LEU A 84 -3.08 -1.98 7.61
CA LEU A 84 -4.31 -1.24 7.28
C LEU A 84 -4.57 -0.05 8.20
N ARG A 85 -4.17 -0.13 9.48
CA ARG A 85 -4.26 1.01 10.40
C ARG A 85 -3.29 2.13 10.00
N LYS A 86 -2.07 1.77 9.60
CA LYS A 86 -1.09 2.75 9.10
C LYS A 86 -1.56 3.39 7.80
N ASP A 87 -2.06 2.57 6.87
CA ASP A 87 -2.58 3.05 5.59
C ASP A 87 -3.78 3.99 5.80
N ASP A 88 -4.71 3.64 6.68
CA ASP A 88 -5.86 4.48 7.01
C ASP A 88 -5.44 5.85 7.59
N ALA A 89 -4.46 5.86 8.50
CA ALA A 89 -3.93 7.09 9.08
C ALA A 89 -3.23 7.99 8.05
N ALA A 90 -2.60 7.41 7.03
CA ALA A 90 -1.90 8.13 5.97
C ALA A 90 -2.80 8.49 4.76
N LEU A 91 -4.02 7.94 4.69
CA LEU A 91 -4.84 8.00 3.48
C LEU A 91 -5.21 9.44 3.12
N ASP A 92 -5.61 10.26 4.09
CA ASP A 92 -6.01 11.65 3.81
C ASP A 92 -4.86 12.48 3.20
N GLU A 93 -3.63 12.29 3.68
CA GLU A 93 -2.43 12.92 3.13
C GLU A 93 -2.08 12.40 1.72
N GLN A 94 -2.30 11.11 1.48
CA GLN A 94 -2.14 10.52 0.13
C GLN A 94 -3.16 11.10 -0.85
N LEU A 95 -4.43 11.17 -0.48
CA LEU A 95 -5.49 11.75 -1.31
C LEU A 95 -5.24 13.23 -1.60
N ASP A 96 -4.69 13.95 -0.64
CA ASP A 96 -4.37 15.38 -0.77
C ASP A 96 -3.29 15.67 -1.82
N ARG A 97 -2.43 14.70 -2.14
CA ARG A 97 -1.44 14.79 -3.22
C ARG A 97 -2.05 14.56 -4.61
N LEU A 98 -3.27 14.03 -4.69
CA LEU A 98 -3.96 13.76 -5.95
C LEU A 98 -4.68 15.01 -6.48
N SER A 99 -4.60 15.22 -7.79
CA SER A 99 -5.15 16.41 -8.44
C SER A 99 -6.59 16.24 -8.93
N ASN A 100 -7.04 15.01 -9.19
CA ASN A 100 -8.35 14.74 -9.80
C ASN A 100 -9.19 13.77 -8.97
N GLU A 101 -10.51 13.99 -8.99
CA GLU A 101 -11.47 13.21 -8.21
C GLU A 101 -11.50 11.73 -8.63
N LYS A 102 -11.32 11.44 -9.92
CA LYS A 102 -11.28 10.05 -10.41
C LYS A 102 -10.16 9.24 -9.77
N ALA A 103 -8.98 9.83 -9.60
CA ALA A 103 -7.85 9.20 -8.93
C ALA A 103 -8.12 9.02 -7.44
N VAL A 104 -8.76 10.00 -6.78
CA VAL A 104 -9.17 9.92 -5.38
C VAL A 104 -10.15 8.76 -5.16
N ARG A 105 -11.23 8.70 -5.97
CA ARG A 105 -12.21 7.60 -5.93
C ARG A 105 -11.56 6.24 -6.14
N ARG A 106 -10.60 6.15 -7.08
CA ARG A 106 -9.85 4.91 -7.33
C ARG A 106 -8.99 4.50 -6.13
N GLU A 107 -8.28 5.44 -5.51
CA GLU A 107 -7.43 5.17 -4.34
C GLU A 107 -8.27 4.69 -3.15
N ILE A 108 -9.41 5.33 -2.90
CA ILE A 108 -10.37 4.91 -1.87
C ILE A 108 -10.90 3.50 -2.17
N ALA A 109 -11.26 3.21 -3.42
CA ALA A 109 -11.73 1.89 -3.82
C ALA A 109 -10.65 0.81 -3.57
N GLN A 110 -9.41 1.07 -3.97
CA GLN A 110 -8.30 0.14 -3.71
C GLN A 110 -8.03 -0.08 -2.22
N PHE A 111 -8.11 0.98 -1.41
CA PHE A 111 -8.02 0.85 0.05
C PHE A 111 -9.16 -0.02 0.60
N ASN A 112 -10.40 0.25 0.18
CA ASN A 112 -11.57 -0.52 0.61
C ASN A 112 -11.47 -1.99 0.20
N ASP A 113 -11.00 -2.28 -1.01
CA ASP A 113 -10.76 -3.64 -1.49
C ASP A 113 -9.74 -4.37 -0.59
N ARG A 114 -8.64 -3.71 -0.20
CA ARG A 114 -7.67 -4.28 0.74
C ARG A 114 -8.28 -4.55 2.12
N VAL A 115 -9.11 -3.64 2.63
CA VAL A 115 -9.83 -3.85 3.90
C VAL A 115 -10.79 -5.03 3.82
N MET A 116 -11.58 -5.11 2.75
CA MET A 116 -12.55 -6.19 2.55
C MET A 116 -11.84 -7.54 2.38
N HIS A 117 -10.78 -7.59 1.58
CA HIS A 117 -9.97 -8.79 1.42
C HIS A 117 -9.40 -9.28 2.76
N ALA A 118 -8.82 -8.38 3.57
CA ALA A 118 -8.30 -8.73 4.89
C ALA A 118 -9.38 -9.21 5.87
N ARG A 119 -10.62 -8.73 5.76
CA ARG A 119 -11.77 -9.18 6.58
C ARG A 119 -12.29 -10.55 6.17
N LEU A 120 -12.17 -10.90 4.89
CA LEU A 120 -12.60 -12.19 4.36
C LEU A 120 -11.61 -13.31 4.65
N GLN A 121 -10.37 -12.99 5.01
CA GLN A 121 -9.35 -13.97 5.39
C GLN A 121 -9.55 -14.45 6.85
N LEU A 122 -9.18 -15.71 7.12
CA LEU A 122 -9.09 -16.21 8.49
C LEU A 122 -8.12 -15.32 9.29
N PRO A 123 -8.53 -14.75 10.43
CA PRO A 123 -7.69 -13.80 11.15
C PRO A 123 -6.48 -14.53 11.73
N SER A 124 -5.31 -14.31 11.13
CA SER A 124 -4.01 -14.55 11.76
C SER A 124 -3.50 -13.23 12.33
N GLY A 125 -3.41 -13.13 13.66
CA GLY A 125 -2.84 -11.98 14.36
C GLY A 125 -3.86 -11.03 15.04
N PRO A 126 -3.42 -9.81 15.42
CA PRO A 126 -4.23 -8.84 16.16
C PRO A 126 -5.53 -8.47 15.42
N PRO A 127 -6.61 -8.13 16.15
CA PRO A 127 -7.91 -7.88 15.55
C PRO A 127 -7.88 -6.75 14.51
N LEU A 128 -8.55 -6.98 13.38
CA LEU A 128 -8.73 -5.99 12.32
C LEU A 128 -9.85 -5.00 12.71
N ILE A 129 -9.45 -3.82 13.17
CA ILE A 129 -10.38 -2.75 13.60
C ILE A 129 -10.74 -1.82 12.42
N THR A 130 -9.84 -1.64 11.45
CA THR A 130 -10.03 -0.70 10.31
C THR A 130 -11.23 -1.09 9.46
N MET A 131 -12.17 -0.15 9.28
CA MET A 131 -13.37 -0.30 8.45
C MET A 131 -13.13 0.27 7.04
N PRO A 132 -13.83 -0.23 6.01
CA PRO A 132 -13.87 0.46 4.71
C PRO A 132 -14.40 1.88 4.89
N ARG A 133 -13.84 2.85 4.16
CA ARG A 133 -14.30 4.23 4.17
C ARG A 133 -15.49 4.43 3.23
N ASP A 134 -16.39 5.33 3.61
CA ASP A 134 -17.43 5.83 2.70
C ASP A 134 -16.78 6.68 1.60
N THR A 135 -16.96 6.26 0.35
CA THR A 135 -16.33 6.90 -0.81
C THR A 135 -16.83 8.33 -1.00
N GLU A 136 -18.13 8.58 -0.92
CA GLU A 136 -18.70 9.89 -1.20
C GLU A 136 -18.37 10.88 -0.08
N ALA A 137 -18.45 10.45 1.18
CA ALA A 137 -18.06 11.27 2.32
C ALA A 137 -16.58 11.64 2.27
N THR A 138 -15.70 10.69 1.90
CA THR A 138 -14.25 10.93 1.81
C THR A 138 -13.91 11.88 0.64
N VAL A 139 -14.57 11.71 -0.51
CA VAL A 139 -14.41 12.61 -1.67
C VAL A 139 -14.87 14.03 -1.33
N ALA A 140 -16.00 14.18 -0.64
CA ALA A 140 -16.49 15.49 -0.20
C ALA A 140 -15.49 16.19 0.73
N ALA A 141 -14.96 15.47 1.73
CA ALA A 141 -13.97 15.99 2.65
C ALA A 141 -12.66 16.39 1.93
N TRP A 142 -12.20 15.59 0.95
CA TRP A 142 -11.05 15.95 0.12
C TRP A 142 -11.31 17.21 -0.72
N ALA A 143 -12.49 17.33 -1.33
CA ALA A 143 -12.85 18.48 -2.15
C ALA A 143 -12.88 19.77 -1.30
N GLU A 144 -13.38 19.70 -0.08
CA GLU A 144 -13.37 20.81 0.88
C GLU A 144 -11.93 21.23 1.24
N ARG A 145 -11.06 20.27 1.61
CA ARG A 145 -9.64 20.56 1.90
C ARG A 145 -8.93 21.19 0.70
N LYS A 146 -9.19 20.69 -0.51
CA LYS A 146 -8.63 21.23 -1.75
C LYS A 146 -9.12 22.65 -2.03
N ALA A 147 -10.40 22.93 -1.81
CA ALA A 147 -10.98 24.26 -1.96
C ALA A 147 -10.36 25.25 -0.96
N ALA A 148 -10.21 24.85 0.30
CA ALA A 148 -9.55 25.65 1.34
C ALA A 148 -8.10 26.01 0.96
N ARG A 149 -7.28 25.02 0.57
CA ARG A 149 -5.91 25.25 0.08
C ARG A 149 -5.85 26.22 -1.11
N SER A 150 -6.78 26.06 -2.05
CA SER A 150 -6.85 26.92 -3.24
C SER A 150 -7.24 28.37 -2.88
N ALA A 151 -8.15 28.55 -1.93
CA ALA A 151 -8.56 29.87 -1.44
C ALA A 151 -7.43 30.57 -0.67
N GLU A 152 -6.72 29.84 0.18
CA GLU A 152 -5.53 30.32 0.89
C GLU A 152 -4.44 30.77 -0.08
N ALA A 153 -4.09 29.92 -1.05
CA ALA A 153 -3.11 30.23 -2.10
C ALA A 153 -3.48 31.49 -2.91
N ARG A 154 -4.78 31.71 -3.16
CA ARG A 154 -5.27 32.93 -3.81
C ARG A 154 -5.21 34.17 -2.90
N SER A 155 -5.31 33.99 -1.58
CA SER A 155 -5.35 35.08 -0.61
C SER A 155 -3.96 35.62 -0.24
N MET A 156 -2.95 34.76 -0.17
CA MET A 156 -1.56 35.10 0.17
C MET A 156 -0.98 36.25 -0.69
N PRO A 157 -0.97 36.20 -2.03
CA PRO A 157 -0.42 37.28 -2.85
C PRO A 157 -1.21 38.59 -2.69
N ARG A 158 -2.51 38.52 -2.38
CA ARG A 158 -3.35 39.71 -2.14
C ARG A 158 -3.06 40.35 -0.79
N GLN A 159 -2.72 39.55 0.22
CA GLN A 159 -2.36 40.05 1.54
C GLN A 159 -0.95 40.66 1.54
N GLU A 160 0.01 40.01 0.90
CA GLU A 160 1.38 40.53 0.71
C GLU A 160 1.38 41.87 -0.03
N ALA A 161 0.64 41.97 -1.15
CA ALA A 161 0.51 43.22 -1.91
C ALA A 161 -0.12 44.35 -1.07
N LYS A 162 -1.12 44.05 -0.22
CA LYS A 162 -1.73 45.03 0.69
C LYS A 162 -0.77 45.45 1.81
N ALA A 163 -0.02 44.52 2.39
CA ALA A 163 0.97 44.78 3.43
C ALA A 163 2.09 45.69 2.90
N GLN A 164 2.59 45.41 1.69
CA GLN A 164 3.64 46.20 1.05
C GLN A 164 3.18 47.61 0.68
N LYS A 165 1.93 47.77 0.22
CA LYS A 165 1.33 49.08 -0.06
C LYS A 165 1.15 49.92 1.22
N ARG A 166 0.76 49.30 2.34
CA ARG A 166 0.67 49.96 3.66
C ARG A 166 2.04 50.41 4.19
N SER A 167 3.05 49.56 4.09
CA SER A 167 4.43 49.87 4.48
C SER A 167 4.98 51.09 3.71
N ARG A 168 4.81 51.11 2.38
CA ARG A 168 5.20 52.25 1.53
C ARG A 168 4.51 53.56 1.94
N ARG A 169 3.22 53.52 2.28
CA ARG A 169 2.45 54.73 2.66
C ARG A 169 2.84 55.30 4.02
N GLY A 170 3.30 54.45 4.96
CA GLY A 170 3.77 54.86 6.29
C GLY A 170 5.12 55.58 6.28
N ILE A 171 6.00 55.24 5.33
CA ILE A 171 7.32 55.88 5.17
C ILE A 171 7.17 57.32 4.66
N PHE A 172 6.25 57.59 3.73
CA PHE A 172 5.99 58.94 3.21
C PHE A 172 5.19 59.85 4.16
N GLY A 173 4.40 59.30 5.09
CA GLY A 173 3.59 60.08 6.04
C GLY A 173 4.34 60.60 7.28
N LYS A 174 5.56 60.11 7.55
CA LYS A 174 6.35 60.45 8.75
C LYS A 174 7.27 61.67 8.57
N ALA A 175 7.37 62.23 7.37
CA ALA A 175 8.22 63.38 7.04
C ALA A 175 7.58 64.76 7.30
N GLY A 176 6.31 64.84 7.73
CA GLY A 176 5.55 66.11 7.78
C GLY A 176 5.15 66.64 9.17
N ARG A 177 5.67 66.10 10.28
CA ARG A 177 5.29 66.55 11.63
C ARG A 177 6.49 66.83 12.53
N ARG A 178 7.17 67.97 12.33
CA ARG A 178 7.95 68.68 13.36
C ARG A 178 8.00 70.18 13.03
N HIS A 179 7.04 70.94 13.54
CA HIS A 179 7.16 72.38 13.75
C HIS A 179 6.48 72.68 15.08
N HIS A 180 7.29 73.01 16.09
CA HIS A 180 7.17 74.16 16.99
C HIS A 180 8.22 74.06 18.08
#